data_AF-X1F8I9-F1
#
_entry.id   AF-X1F8I9-F1
#
_cell.length_a   1.000
_cell.length_b   1.000
_cell.length_c   1.000
_cell.angle_alpha   90.00
_cell.angle_beta   90.00
_cell.angle_gamma   90.00
#
_symmetry.space_group_name_H-M   'P 1'
#
loop_
_entity.id
_entity.type
_entity.pdbx_description
1 polymer ?
#
loop_
_entity_poly.entity_id
_entity_poly.type
_entity_poly.pdbx_seq_one_letter_code
_entity_poly.pdbx_strand_id
1 'polypeptide(L)'
;DGFDPSTQIGQLRIRLDASDDCVRGQFRPCGTFDVDAAIRFGLRFFMRHNLSLAFYLPYYKMALKDVIWQDLTQNVSIQDARVRANLTDCLCERVCELGCLDLSGWDRSGVGDTTVSLEWIRDYPQQKQMLHNVTINGRLGMTLPSGLKEDEDKILAFPFGNDGAVGLIFALGLDLYMGKYIKVGVDVQLMHLFGNTRCRRIKTDMRQTDLLLLAKTQAFRDYGLTQQFSFYWEFYKILYGASFKIA
;
A
#
# COMPACT_ATOMS: atom_id res chain seq x y z
N ASP A 1 25.42 -18.44 -7.65
CA ASP A 1 24.66 -19.32 -6.73
C ASP A 1 24.98 -19.04 -5.25
N GLY A 2 24.65 -17.84 -4.78
CA GLY A 2 25.36 -17.10 -3.73
C GLY A 2 24.99 -17.35 -2.26
N PHE A 3 24.65 -18.58 -1.84
CA PHE A 3 24.57 -18.92 -0.41
C PHE A 3 25.77 -19.76 0.01
N ASP A 4 26.39 -19.42 1.15
CA ASP A 4 27.52 -20.16 1.71
C ASP A 4 27.08 -21.60 2.06
N PRO A 5 27.83 -22.65 1.63
CA PRO A 5 27.53 -24.06 1.92
C PRO A 5 27.37 -24.39 3.42
N SER A 6 27.96 -23.60 4.30
CA SER A 6 27.86 -23.76 5.76
C SER A 6 26.51 -23.28 6.32
N THR A 7 25.78 -22.45 5.58
CA THR A 7 24.45 -21.96 6.00
C THR A 7 23.38 -23.02 5.80
N GLN A 8 22.29 -22.94 6.58
CA GLN A 8 21.16 -23.88 6.45
C GLN A 8 20.56 -23.87 5.03
N ILE A 9 20.48 -22.70 4.39
CA ILE A 9 20.01 -22.56 2.99
C ILE A 9 20.99 -23.25 2.03
N GLY A 10 22.29 -23.07 2.23
CA GLY A 10 23.33 -23.75 1.45
C GLY A 10 23.27 -25.27 1.59
N GLN A 11 23.05 -25.77 2.81
CA GLN A 11 22.87 -27.20 3.08
C GLN A 11 21.59 -27.77 2.46
N LEU A 12 20.48 -27.02 2.51
CA LEU A 12 19.23 -27.43 1.85
C LEU A 12 19.45 -27.52 0.33
N ARG A 13 20.12 -26.55 -0.28
CA ARG A 13 20.47 -26.60 -1.70
C ARG A 13 21.26 -27.85 -2.06
N ILE A 14 22.29 -28.19 -1.28
CA ILE A 14 23.10 -29.41 -1.49
C ILE A 14 22.22 -30.66 -1.36
N ARG A 15 21.26 -30.67 -0.43
CA ARG A 15 20.33 -31.79 -0.25
C ARG A 15 19.35 -31.95 -1.41
N LEU A 16 18.91 -30.84 -2.01
CA LEU A 16 18.01 -30.86 -3.17
C LEU A 16 18.69 -31.49 -4.38
N ASP A 17 19.97 -31.13 -4.63
CA ASP A 17 20.80 -31.69 -5.71
C ASP A 17 20.01 -31.87 -7.02
N ALA A 18 19.39 -30.79 -7.49
CA ALA A 18 18.52 -30.82 -8.65
C ALA A 18 18.91 -29.70 -9.63
N SER A 19 18.83 -30.00 -10.93
CA SER A 19 18.96 -28.99 -11.97
C SER A 19 17.66 -28.21 -12.13
N ASP A 20 17.74 -26.95 -12.55
CA ASP A 20 16.57 -26.16 -12.91
C ASP A 20 16.07 -26.61 -14.29
N ASP A 21 14.80 -27.02 -14.38
CA ASP A 21 14.10 -27.37 -15.62
C ASP A 21 12.93 -26.41 -15.92
N CYS A 22 12.94 -25.23 -15.30
CA CYS A 22 11.92 -24.20 -15.38
C CYS A 22 10.55 -24.58 -14.82
N VAL A 23 10.42 -25.72 -14.12
CA VAL A 23 9.15 -26.15 -13.50
C VAL A 23 9.38 -26.67 -12.06
N ARG A 24 10.51 -27.33 -11.82
CA ARG A 24 10.91 -27.90 -10.53
C ARG A 24 11.10 -26.82 -9.48
N GLY A 25 10.44 -27.01 -8.33
CA GLY A 25 10.46 -26.07 -7.21
C GLY A 25 9.70 -24.77 -7.46
N GLN A 26 8.93 -24.68 -8.56
CA GLN A 26 8.07 -23.54 -8.81
C GLN A 26 6.70 -23.71 -8.17
N PHE A 27 6.13 -22.60 -7.74
CA PHE A 27 4.78 -22.55 -7.18
C PHE A 27 3.94 -21.52 -7.90
N ARG A 28 2.64 -21.82 -7.98
CA ARG A 28 1.62 -20.82 -8.26
C ARG A 28 0.96 -20.41 -6.94
N PRO A 29 1.27 -19.21 -6.41
CA PRO A 29 0.59 -18.70 -5.23
C PRO A 29 -0.83 -18.27 -5.60
N CYS A 30 -1.79 -18.69 -4.80
CA CYS A 30 -3.18 -18.28 -4.86
C CYS A 30 -3.59 -17.77 -3.48
N GLY A 31 -4.48 -16.80 -3.42
CA GLY A 31 -5.02 -16.26 -2.17
C GLY A 31 -6.05 -15.19 -2.43
N THR A 32 -6.89 -14.96 -1.43
CA THR A 32 -7.96 -13.94 -1.46
C THR A 32 -7.58 -12.81 -0.51
N PHE A 33 -7.47 -11.60 -1.05
CA PHE A 33 -7.21 -10.41 -0.24
C PHE A 33 -8.49 -9.62 -0.04
N ASP A 34 -8.92 -9.51 1.22
CA ASP A 34 -10.16 -8.85 1.61
C ASP A 34 -9.87 -7.57 2.40
N VAL A 35 -10.61 -6.51 2.10
CA VAL A 35 -10.69 -5.30 2.91
C VAL A 35 -12.06 -5.27 3.59
N ASP A 36 -12.15 -5.97 4.72
CA ASP A 36 -13.38 -6.08 5.52
C ASP A 36 -13.89 -4.70 5.99
N ALA A 37 -12.99 -3.78 6.32
CA ALA A 37 -13.36 -2.43 6.72
C ALA A 37 -12.29 -1.40 6.31
N ALA A 38 -12.75 -0.27 5.79
CA ALA A 38 -11.94 0.93 5.56
C ALA A 38 -12.76 2.16 5.96
N ILE A 39 -12.58 2.59 7.21
CA ILE A 39 -13.34 3.69 7.82
C ILE A 39 -12.41 4.88 7.98
N ARG A 40 -12.89 6.09 7.70
CA ARG A 40 -12.13 7.32 7.94
C ARG A 40 -12.91 8.21 8.90
N PHE A 41 -12.34 8.45 10.08
CA PHE A 41 -12.83 9.46 11.00
C PHE A 41 -12.23 10.80 10.63
N GLY A 42 -13.06 11.83 10.57
CA GLY A 42 -12.64 13.20 10.24
C GLY A 42 -13.19 14.18 11.27
N LEU A 43 -12.33 15.03 11.79
CA LEU A 43 -12.70 16.13 12.68
C LEU A 43 -12.17 17.44 12.09
N ARG A 44 -13.00 18.46 12.01
CA ARG A 44 -12.64 19.74 11.40
C ARG A 44 -13.03 20.91 12.30
N PHE A 45 -12.06 21.75 12.62
CA PHE A 45 -12.24 22.99 13.35
C PHE A 45 -12.17 24.17 12.39
N PHE A 46 -13.26 24.91 12.27
CA PHE A 46 -13.30 26.12 11.44
C PHE A 46 -12.78 27.32 12.23
N MET A 47 -11.81 28.02 11.65
CA MET A 47 -11.18 29.21 12.20
C MET A 47 -11.61 30.44 11.39
N ARG A 48 -11.20 31.63 11.85
CA ARG A 48 -11.43 32.88 11.11
C ARG A 48 -10.63 32.89 9.80
N HIS A 49 -11.01 33.78 8.89
CA HIS A 49 -10.32 34.01 7.60
C HIS A 49 -10.29 32.79 6.67
N ASN A 50 -11.36 31.99 6.73
CA ASN A 50 -11.55 30.79 5.93
C ASN A 50 -10.44 29.73 6.08
N LEU A 51 -9.82 29.71 7.25
CA LEU A 51 -8.91 28.65 7.65
C LEU A 51 -9.70 27.56 8.39
N SER A 52 -9.28 26.32 8.24
CA SER A 52 -9.76 25.21 9.06
C SER A 52 -8.64 24.24 9.36
N LEU A 53 -8.67 23.65 10.56
CA LEU A 53 -7.75 22.60 10.97
C LEU A 53 -8.51 21.27 10.94
N ALA A 54 -8.02 20.32 10.16
CA ALA A 54 -8.63 19.01 9.98
C ALA A 54 -7.72 17.91 10.51
N PHE A 55 -8.33 16.94 11.18
CA PHE A 55 -7.72 15.72 11.68
C PHE A 55 -8.41 14.55 11.02
N TYR A 56 -7.65 13.64 10.40
CA TYR A 56 -8.17 12.43 9.80
C TYR A 56 -7.49 11.20 10.42
N LEU A 57 -8.29 10.27 10.90
CA LEU A 57 -7.83 9.00 11.46
C LEU A 57 -8.48 7.86 10.67
N PRO A 58 -7.74 7.18 9.78
CA PRO A 58 -8.24 6.00 9.11
C PRO A 58 -8.17 4.77 10.04
N TYR A 59 -9.11 3.86 9.89
CA TYR A 59 -9.14 2.53 10.51
C TYR A 59 -9.34 1.49 9.41
N TYR A 60 -8.55 0.44 9.45
CA TYR A 60 -8.59 -0.65 8.49
C TYR A 60 -8.81 -1.98 9.20
N LYS A 61 -9.54 -2.87 8.55
CA LYS A 61 -9.53 -4.31 8.79
C LYS A 61 -9.30 -4.99 7.45
N MET A 62 -8.19 -5.72 7.34
CA MET A 62 -7.77 -6.41 6.13
C MET A 62 -7.39 -7.84 6.47
N ALA A 63 -7.64 -8.75 5.54
CA ALA A 63 -7.27 -10.13 5.69
C ALA A 63 -6.73 -10.72 4.38
N LEU A 64 -5.75 -11.60 4.49
CA LEU A 64 -5.32 -12.50 3.44
C LEU A 64 -5.82 -13.90 3.79
N LYS A 65 -6.75 -14.43 3.02
CA LYS A 65 -7.41 -15.72 3.23
C LYS A 65 -7.05 -16.70 2.11
N ASP A 66 -7.32 -17.98 2.35
CA ASP A 66 -7.22 -19.05 1.36
C ASP A 66 -5.87 -19.10 0.63
N VAL A 67 -4.77 -18.84 1.37
CA VAL A 67 -3.42 -18.86 0.81
C VAL A 67 -3.03 -20.29 0.48
N ILE A 68 -2.84 -20.56 -0.81
CA ILE A 68 -2.47 -21.87 -1.34
C ILE A 68 -1.22 -21.72 -2.21
N TRP A 69 -0.25 -22.60 -2.01
CA TRP A 69 0.95 -22.69 -2.83
C TRP A 69 0.87 -23.95 -3.66
N GLN A 70 0.37 -23.81 -4.89
CA GLN A 70 0.25 -24.95 -5.79
C GLN A 70 1.65 -25.30 -6.34
N ASP A 71 2.21 -26.42 -5.90
CA ASP A 71 3.46 -26.98 -6.43
C ASP A 71 3.27 -27.36 -7.90
N LEU A 72 4.17 -26.86 -8.75
CA LEU A 72 4.20 -27.15 -10.18
C LEU A 72 5.25 -28.21 -10.53
N THR A 73 6.09 -28.63 -9.57
CA THR A 73 7.12 -29.66 -9.75
C THR A 73 6.48 -30.92 -10.32
N GLN A 74 7.10 -31.51 -11.35
CA GLN A 74 6.59 -32.73 -11.98
C GLN A 74 6.81 -33.96 -11.08
N ASN A 75 6.38 -35.15 -11.50
CA ASN A 75 6.65 -36.41 -10.77
C ASN A 75 7.26 -37.46 -11.71
N VAL A 76 8.32 -37.07 -12.42
CA VAL A 76 8.89 -37.91 -13.50
C VAL A 76 10.28 -38.41 -13.13
N SER A 77 11.07 -37.60 -12.42
CA SER A 77 12.47 -37.88 -12.11
C SER A 77 12.72 -38.04 -10.61
N ILE A 78 13.86 -38.67 -10.26
CA ILE A 78 14.34 -38.76 -8.86
C ILE A 78 14.61 -37.36 -8.29
N GLN A 79 15.05 -36.41 -9.13
CA GLN A 79 15.25 -35.02 -8.72
C GLN A 79 13.92 -34.37 -8.30
N ASP A 80 12.83 -34.66 -9.00
CA ASP A 80 11.50 -34.17 -8.62
C ASP A 80 11.06 -34.72 -7.26
N ALA A 81 11.24 -36.02 -7.04
CA ALA A 81 10.93 -36.64 -5.76
C ALA A 81 11.74 -36.05 -4.61
N ARG A 82 13.04 -35.75 -4.84
CA ARG A 82 13.90 -35.08 -3.85
C ARG A 82 13.44 -33.65 -3.56
N VAL A 83 13.10 -32.88 -4.59
CA VAL A 83 12.63 -31.50 -4.42
C VAL A 83 11.30 -31.48 -3.69
N ARG A 84 10.38 -32.41 -3.99
CA ARG A 84 9.11 -32.49 -3.27
C ARG A 84 9.29 -32.81 -1.79
N ALA A 85 9.99 -33.90 -1.50
CA ALA A 85 10.19 -34.36 -0.13
C ALA A 85 10.98 -33.37 0.75
N ASN A 86 11.86 -32.56 0.18
CA ASN A 86 12.74 -31.67 0.96
C ASN A 86 12.32 -30.19 0.94
N LEU A 87 11.61 -29.74 -0.11
CA LEU A 87 11.24 -28.34 -0.30
C LEU A 87 9.73 -28.14 -0.45
N THR A 88 9.07 -28.81 -1.40
CA THR A 88 7.70 -28.39 -1.79
C THR A 88 6.59 -28.92 -0.90
N ASP A 89 6.69 -30.17 -0.42
CA ASP A 89 5.69 -30.76 0.48
C ASP A 89 5.65 -30.05 1.85
N CYS A 90 6.77 -29.43 2.25
CA CYS A 90 6.92 -28.74 3.53
C CYS A 90 7.27 -27.25 3.34
N LEU A 91 6.83 -26.62 2.25
CA LEU A 91 7.26 -25.25 1.88
C LEU A 91 7.12 -24.26 3.04
N CYS A 92 5.94 -24.21 3.67
CA CYS A 92 5.65 -23.25 4.74
C CYS A 92 6.59 -23.44 5.94
N GLU A 93 6.83 -24.69 6.35
CA GLU A 93 7.73 -25.00 7.45
C GLU A 93 9.17 -24.60 7.12
N ARG A 94 9.65 -24.92 5.90
CA ARG A 94 11.00 -24.58 5.44
C ARG A 94 11.22 -23.07 5.36
N VAL A 95 10.24 -22.34 4.84
CA VAL A 95 10.33 -20.88 4.70
C VAL A 95 10.29 -20.20 6.08
N CYS A 96 9.49 -20.72 7.01
CA CYS A 96 9.49 -20.27 8.39
C CYS A 96 10.82 -20.59 9.11
N GLU A 97 11.35 -21.81 8.95
CA GLU A 97 12.62 -22.24 9.55
C GLU A 97 13.81 -21.38 9.07
N LEU A 98 13.90 -21.14 7.75
CA LEU A 98 15.06 -20.49 7.13
C LEU A 98 15.03 -18.97 7.19
N GLY A 99 13.83 -18.37 7.24
CA GLY A 99 13.67 -16.92 7.11
C GLY A 99 12.68 -16.28 8.08
N CYS A 100 12.08 -17.06 9.00
CA CYS A 100 10.99 -16.63 9.87
C CYS A 100 9.78 -16.05 9.11
N LEU A 101 9.60 -16.42 7.83
CA LEU A 101 8.49 -15.93 7.03
C LEU A 101 7.30 -16.89 7.13
N ASP A 102 6.18 -16.36 7.60
CA ASP A 102 4.90 -17.04 7.63
C ASP A 102 4.18 -16.85 6.29
N LEU A 103 3.93 -17.97 5.61
CA LEU A 103 3.23 -18.04 4.34
C LEU A 103 1.73 -18.27 4.50
N SER A 104 1.23 -18.35 5.73
CA SER A 104 -0.19 -18.51 6.00
C SER A 104 -0.98 -17.21 5.83
N GLY A 105 -2.30 -17.35 5.74
CA GLY A 105 -3.21 -16.21 5.75
C GLY A 105 -3.17 -15.46 7.09
N TRP A 106 -3.60 -14.21 7.07
CA TRP A 106 -3.63 -13.34 8.25
C TRP A 106 -4.88 -12.47 8.27
N ASP A 107 -5.31 -12.04 9.45
CA ASP A 107 -6.34 -11.02 9.67
C ASP A 107 -5.72 -9.94 10.57
N ARG A 108 -5.74 -8.69 10.11
CA ARG A 108 -5.15 -7.55 10.81
C ARG A 108 -6.15 -6.40 10.83
N SER A 109 -6.30 -5.80 12.00
CA SER A 109 -7.08 -4.60 12.20
C SER A 109 -6.29 -3.55 12.97
N GLY A 110 -6.55 -2.28 12.69
CA GLY A 110 -5.78 -1.21 13.30
C GLY A 110 -6.04 0.14 12.66
N VAL A 111 -5.56 1.17 13.34
CA VAL A 111 -5.54 2.53 12.80
C VAL A 111 -4.46 2.64 11.74
N GLY A 112 -4.70 3.50 10.76
CA GLY A 112 -3.67 3.93 9.84
C GLY A 112 -2.98 5.22 10.28
N ASP A 113 -2.19 5.79 9.39
CA ASP A 113 -1.50 7.06 9.63
C ASP A 113 -2.49 8.21 9.83
N THR A 114 -2.34 8.90 10.96
CA THR A 114 -3.14 10.07 11.29
C THR A 114 -2.68 11.23 10.43
N THR A 115 -3.62 11.94 9.81
CA THR A 115 -3.31 13.14 9.03
C THR A 115 -3.81 14.38 9.75
N VAL A 116 -2.94 15.38 9.88
CA VAL A 116 -3.32 16.72 10.35
C VAL A 116 -3.13 17.70 9.20
N SER A 117 -4.15 18.50 8.88
CA SER A 117 -4.12 19.41 7.74
C SER A 117 -4.69 20.78 8.10
N LEU A 118 -3.95 21.83 7.78
CA LEU A 118 -4.45 23.19 7.71
C LEU A 118 -5.00 23.43 6.30
N GLU A 119 -6.27 23.78 6.20
CA GLU A 119 -6.95 24.05 4.94
C GLU A 119 -7.38 25.52 4.89
N TRP A 120 -7.03 26.22 3.83
CA TRP A 120 -7.51 27.56 3.48
C TRP A 120 -8.42 27.45 2.25
N ILE A 121 -9.65 27.93 2.34
CA ILE A 121 -10.62 27.86 1.24
C ILE A 121 -11.23 29.23 1.04
N ARG A 122 -11.17 29.82 -0.14
CA ARG A 122 -11.76 31.14 -0.37
C ARG A 122 -12.55 31.19 -1.66
N ASP A 123 -13.78 31.68 -1.52
CA ASP A 123 -14.66 31.99 -2.63
C ASP A 123 -14.39 33.40 -3.18
N TYR A 124 -14.42 33.49 -4.50
CA TYR A 124 -14.31 34.72 -5.27
C TYR A 124 -15.52 34.82 -6.21
N PRO A 125 -16.66 35.32 -5.71
CA PRO A 125 -17.86 35.49 -6.51
C PRO A 125 -17.59 36.37 -7.73
N GLN A 126 -18.14 35.98 -8.87
CA GLN A 126 -17.98 36.66 -10.15
C GLN A 126 -19.36 37.10 -10.65
N GLN A 127 -19.48 38.36 -11.07
CA GLN A 127 -20.71 38.90 -11.66
C GLN A 127 -20.81 38.58 -13.17
N LYS A 128 -20.49 37.33 -13.55
CA LYS A 128 -20.58 36.87 -14.95
C LYS A 128 -21.70 35.84 -15.08
N GLN A 129 -22.30 35.75 -16.26
CA GLN A 129 -23.41 34.83 -16.52
C GLN A 129 -22.97 33.36 -16.50
N MET A 130 -21.77 33.05 -17.00
CA MET A 130 -21.25 31.69 -17.03
C MET A 130 -20.43 31.34 -15.80
N LEU A 131 -19.43 32.15 -15.42
CA LEU A 131 -18.61 31.86 -14.24
C LEU A 131 -19.17 32.63 -13.04
N HIS A 132 -19.81 31.96 -12.08
CA HIS A 132 -20.43 32.61 -10.92
C HIS A 132 -19.54 32.67 -9.69
N ASN A 133 -18.64 31.69 -9.53
CA ASN A 133 -17.73 31.66 -8.40
C ASN A 133 -16.44 30.94 -8.80
N VAL A 134 -15.35 31.39 -8.23
CA VAL A 134 -14.06 30.71 -8.27
C VAL A 134 -13.69 30.41 -6.83
N THR A 135 -13.60 29.14 -6.47
CA THR A 135 -13.09 28.73 -5.15
C THR A 135 -11.66 28.31 -5.30
N ILE A 136 -10.77 28.93 -4.52
CA ILE A 136 -9.39 28.51 -4.40
C ILE A 136 -9.24 27.80 -3.08
N ASN A 137 -8.65 26.60 -3.10
CA ASN A 137 -8.29 25.86 -1.91
C ASN A 137 -6.77 25.69 -1.84
N GLY A 138 -6.22 25.83 -0.65
CA GLY A 138 -4.83 25.49 -0.34
C GLY A 138 -4.79 24.67 0.93
N ARG A 139 -4.02 23.59 0.92
CA ARG A 139 -3.91 22.66 2.04
C ARG A 139 -2.46 22.38 2.33
N LEU A 140 -2.11 22.47 3.60
CA LEU A 140 -0.80 22.10 4.13
C LEU A 140 -1.04 21.12 5.26
N GLY A 141 -0.50 19.92 5.17
CA GLY A 141 -0.70 18.90 6.19
C GLY A 141 0.53 18.04 6.42
N MET A 142 0.39 17.13 7.37
CA MET A 142 1.37 16.10 7.64
C MET A 142 0.69 14.79 7.99
N THR A 143 1.34 13.69 7.61
CA THR A 143 0.98 12.34 8.04
C THR A 143 1.90 11.92 9.18
N LEU A 144 1.29 11.53 10.29
CA LEU A 144 1.98 11.01 11.46
C LEU A 144 2.03 9.48 11.38
N PRO A 145 3.17 8.86 11.73
CA PRO A 145 3.41 7.42 11.62
C PRO A 145 2.70 6.64 12.76
N SER A 146 1.40 6.85 12.90
CA SER A 146 0.55 6.14 13.89
C SER A 146 0.03 4.80 13.37
N GLY A 147 0.15 4.56 12.06
CA GLY A 147 -0.40 3.39 11.41
C GLY A 147 0.30 2.10 11.83
N LEU A 148 -0.46 1.00 11.74
CA LEU A 148 0.11 -0.34 11.86
C LEU A 148 1.16 -0.55 10.76
N LYS A 149 2.38 -0.87 11.16
CA LYS A 149 3.52 -1.06 10.25
C LYS A 149 3.40 -2.37 9.47
N GLU A 150 4.11 -2.47 8.36
CA GLU A 150 4.32 -3.71 7.61
C GLU A 150 4.89 -4.78 8.54
N ASP A 151 4.28 -5.96 8.50
CA ASP A 151 4.74 -7.12 9.25
C ASP A 151 5.66 -7.95 8.35
N GLU A 152 6.96 -7.74 8.54
CA GLU A 152 8.01 -8.40 7.79
C GLU A 152 8.11 -9.89 8.14
N ASP A 153 7.27 -10.47 8.99
CA ASP A 153 7.20 -11.92 9.22
C ASP A 153 6.01 -12.58 8.54
N LYS A 154 5.15 -11.82 7.86
CA LYS A 154 3.96 -12.35 7.19
C LYS A 154 3.97 -12.01 5.71
N ILE A 155 3.55 -12.97 4.88
CA ILE A 155 3.44 -12.72 3.44
C ILE A 155 2.41 -11.61 3.14
N LEU A 156 2.81 -10.64 2.31
CA LEU A 156 1.95 -9.56 1.82
C LEU A 156 1.24 -8.76 2.93
N ALA A 157 1.80 -8.70 4.14
CA ALA A 157 1.19 -8.00 5.26
C ALA A 157 1.43 -6.49 5.21
N PHE A 158 0.71 -5.83 4.29
CA PHE A 158 0.85 -4.40 4.00
C PHE A 158 0.70 -3.50 5.24
N PRO A 159 1.38 -2.33 5.25
CA PRO A 159 1.21 -1.32 6.28
C PRO A 159 -0.16 -0.62 6.17
N PHE A 160 -0.71 -0.19 7.29
CA PHE A 160 -1.86 0.71 7.35
C PHE A 160 -1.37 2.16 7.28
N GLY A 161 -0.92 2.59 6.11
CA GLY A 161 -0.33 3.92 5.91
C GLY A 161 1.04 3.83 5.27
N ASN A 162 1.96 4.70 5.67
CA ASN A 162 3.28 4.86 5.04
C ASN A 162 4.38 4.14 5.83
N ASP A 163 4.03 3.00 6.44
CA ASP A 163 4.96 2.09 7.10
C ASP A 163 5.90 2.76 8.13
N GLY A 164 5.35 3.70 8.89
CA GLY A 164 6.07 4.46 9.91
C GLY A 164 6.88 5.63 9.37
N ALA A 165 6.68 6.06 8.12
CA ALA A 165 7.23 7.30 7.59
C ALA A 165 6.36 8.51 7.99
N VAL A 166 7.03 9.64 8.22
CA VAL A 166 6.37 10.95 8.34
C VAL A 166 6.20 11.52 6.93
N GLY A 167 5.07 12.16 6.65
CA GLY A 167 4.82 12.81 5.38
C GLY A 167 4.46 14.27 5.53
N LEU A 168 4.83 15.09 4.54
CA LEU A 168 4.31 16.44 4.34
C LEU A 168 3.38 16.44 3.14
N ILE A 169 2.20 17.01 3.30
CA ILE A 169 1.17 17.13 2.27
C ILE A 169 1.07 18.60 1.88
N PHE A 170 1.13 18.87 0.60
CA PHE A 170 0.82 20.15 -0.01
C PHE A 170 -0.26 19.91 -1.04
N ALA A 171 -1.38 20.62 -0.97
CA ALA A 171 -2.37 20.55 -2.03
C ALA A 171 -2.91 21.92 -2.39
N LEU A 172 -3.22 22.08 -3.67
CA LEU A 172 -3.83 23.28 -4.23
C LEU A 172 -4.96 22.84 -5.13
N GLY A 173 -6.11 23.48 -4.98
CA GLY A 173 -7.28 23.18 -5.78
C GLY A 173 -7.95 24.45 -6.27
N LEU A 174 -8.56 24.34 -7.44
CA LEU A 174 -9.30 25.39 -8.10
C LEU A 174 -10.63 24.80 -8.54
N ASP A 175 -11.72 25.37 -8.03
CA ASP A 175 -13.07 25.01 -8.44
C ASP A 175 -13.74 26.20 -9.14
N LEU A 176 -14.28 25.94 -10.33
CA LEU A 176 -14.99 26.89 -11.17
C LEU A 176 -16.48 26.53 -11.18
N TYR A 177 -17.31 27.42 -10.66
CA TYR A 177 -18.77 27.27 -10.68
C TYR A 177 -19.32 27.91 -11.95
N MET A 178 -19.74 27.05 -12.87
CA MET A 178 -20.22 27.36 -14.21
C MET A 178 -21.76 27.29 -14.26
N GLY A 179 -22.40 28.46 -14.27
CA GLY A 179 -23.85 28.58 -14.25
C GLY A 179 -24.46 28.00 -12.98
N LYS A 180 -25.67 27.46 -13.08
CA LYS A 180 -26.43 26.99 -11.91
C LYS A 180 -26.12 25.55 -11.49
N TYR A 181 -25.52 24.75 -12.37
CA TYR A 181 -25.51 23.30 -12.24
C TYR A 181 -24.14 22.64 -12.42
N ILE A 182 -23.14 23.35 -12.95
CA ILE A 182 -21.87 22.73 -13.33
C ILE A 182 -20.76 23.29 -12.44
N LYS A 183 -19.97 22.41 -11.87
CA LYS A 183 -18.73 22.71 -11.17
C LYS A 183 -17.61 21.96 -11.88
N VAL A 184 -16.53 22.65 -12.21
CA VAL A 184 -15.32 22.05 -12.78
C VAL A 184 -14.20 22.27 -11.80
N GLY A 185 -13.44 21.23 -11.46
CA GLY A 185 -12.38 21.33 -10.47
C GLY A 185 -11.09 20.68 -10.94
N VAL A 186 -9.98 21.32 -10.58
CA VAL A 186 -8.64 20.73 -10.61
C VAL A 186 -8.12 20.70 -9.18
N ASP A 187 -7.54 19.59 -8.77
CA ASP A 187 -6.92 19.42 -7.47
C ASP A 187 -5.56 18.75 -7.64
N VAL A 188 -4.51 19.41 -7.15
CA VAL A 188 -3.14 18.92 -7.18
C VAL A 188 -2.71 18.67 -5.75
N GLN A 189 -2.33 17.43 -5.45
CA GLN A 189 -1.80 17.04 -4.16
C GLN A 189 -0.40 16.45 -4.32
N LEU A 190 0.54 16.97 -3.56
CA LEU A 190 1.93 16.53 -3.46
C LEU A 190 2.14 16.01 -2.04
N MET A 191 2.73 14.83 -1.91
CA MET A 191 3.07 14.23 -0.63
C MET A 191 4.55 13.84 -0.65
N HIS A 192 5.36 14.50 0.17
CA HIS A 192 6.75 14.11 0.38
C HIS A 192 6.83 13.23 1.63
N LEU A 193 7.23 11.98 1.43
CA LEU A 193 7.40 11.02 2.52
C LEU A 193 8.89 10.95 2.89
N PHE A 194 9.20 11.21 4.15
CA PHE A 194 10.56 11.08 4.65
C PHE A 194 10.91 9.61 4.82
N GLY A 195 12.02 9.19 4.21
CA GLY A 195 12.48 7.81 4.29
C GLY A 195 12.77 7.37 5.73
N ASN A 196 12.70 6.06 5.96
CA ASN A 196 12.97 5.47 7.27
C ASN A 196 13.85 4.22 7.17
N THR A 197 14.67 4.01 8.20
CA THR A 197 15.48 2.80 8.35
C THR A 197 14.76 1.81 9.25
N ARG A 198 14.53 0.59 8.75
CA ARG A 198 13.93 -0.51 9.51
C ARG A 198 14.52 -1.83 9.09
N CYS A 199 14.33 -2.85 9.93
CA CYS A 199 14.57 -4.22 9.54
C CYS A 199 13.52 -4.60 8.49
N ARG A 200 13.95 -4.88 7.27
CA ARG A 200 13.10 -5.18 6.12
C ARG A 200 13.57 -6.44 5.42
N ARG A 201 12.66 -7.15 4.78
CA ARG A 201 13.02 -8.23 3.88
C ARG A 201 13.60 -7.67 2.59
N ILE A 202 14.70 -8.26 2.13
CA ILE A 202 15.39 -7.83 0.92
C ILE A 202 15.52 -8.97 -0.08
N LYS A 203 15.53 -8.58 -1.35
CA LYS A 203 15.86 -9.45 -2.46
C LYS A 203 17.37 -9.71 -2.46
N THR A 204 17.75 -10.97 -2.37
CA THR A 204 19.16 -11.41 -2.34
C THR A 204 19.65 -11.89 -3.71
N ASP A 205 18.73 -12.27 -4.59
CA ASP A 205 19.03 -12.74 -5.94
C ASP A 205 18.10 -12.06 -6.95
N MET A 206 18.61 -11.70 -8.13
CA MET A 206 17.82 -11.04 -9.18
C MET A 206 16.62 -11.88 -9.65
N ARG A 207 16.72 -13.22 -9.58
CA ARG A 207 15.68 -14.18 -9.98
C ARG A 207 14.67 -14.50 -8.86
N GLN A 208 14.94 -14.08 -7.62
CA GLN A 208 14.02 -14.27 -6.50
C GLN A 208 12.72 -13.49 -6.73
N THR A 209 11.59 -14.09 -6.39
CA THR A 209 10.29 -13.41 -6.45
C THR A 209 10.12 -12.48 -5.25
N ASP A 210 9.30 -11.44 -5.40
CA ASP A 210 9.04 -10.49 -4.31
C ASP A 210 8.12 -11.06 -3.22
N LEU A 211 7.60 -12.29 -3.42
CA LEU A 211 6.75 -12.98 -2.46
C LEU A 211 7.53 -13.80 -1.42
N LEU A 212 8.74 -14.26 -1.77
CA LEU A 212 9.54 -15.16 -0.92
C LEU A 212 10.90 -14.53 -0.60
N LEU A 213 10.88 -13.45 0.17
CA LEU A 213 12.09 -12.74 0.59
C LEU A 213 12.58 -13.24 1.95
N LEU A 214 13.50 -14.21 1.99
CA LEU A 214 13.91 -14.86 3.25
C LEU A 214 14.86 -14.00 4.11
N ALA A 215 15.73 -13.22 3.48
CA ALA A 215 16.74 -12.43 4.20
C ALA A 215 16.15 -11.12 4.72
N LYS A 216 16.52 -10.77 5.95
CA LYS A 216 16.22 -9.47 6.56
C LYS A 216 17.49 -8.68 6.79
N THR A 217 17.43 -7.37 6.60
CA THR A 217 18.50 -6.46 6.97
C THR A 217 17.95 -5.10 7.36
N GLN A 218 18.77 -4.29 8.02
CA GLN A 218 18.43 -2.88 8.21
C GLN A 218 18.56 -2.15 6.87
N ALA A 219 17.42 -1.77 6.30
CA ALA A 219 17.34 -1.09 5.03
C ALA A 219 16.65 0.27 5.19
N PHE A 220 17.23 1.28 4.55
CA PHE A 220 16.61 2.59 4.40
C PHE A 220 15.68 2.55 3.18
N ARG A 221 14.40 2.86 3.39
CA ARG A 221 13.42 2.98 2.31
C ARG A 221 13.16 4.45 2.05
N ASP A 222 13.51 4.90 0.84
CA ASP A 222 13.13 6.21 0.32
C ASP A 222 11.81 6.08 -0.46
N TYR A 223 10.83 6.89 -0.10
CA TYR A 223 9.50 6.90 -0.72
C TYR A 223 9.37 7.95 -1.82
N GLY A 224 10.27 8.94 -1.84
CA GLY A 224 10.23 10.04 -2.80
C GLY A 224 9.03 10.97 -2.64
N LEU A 225 8.63 11.57 -3.77
CA LEU A 225 7.53 12.53 -3.87
C LEU A 225 6.35 11.89 -4.62
N THR A 226 5.25 11.66 -3.92
CA THR A 226 4.00 11.21 -4.53
C THR A 226 3.22 12.41 -5.05
N GLN A 227 2.71 12.32 -6.27
CA GLN A 227 1.95 13.39 -6.91
C GLN A 227 0.61 12.84 -7.38
N GLN A 228 -0.48 13.52 -7.04
CA GLN A 228 -1.83 13.19 -7.46
C GLN A 228 -2.46 14.42 -8.11
N PHE A 229 -2.90 14.26 -9.35
CA PHE A 229 -3.60 15.29 -10.12
C PHE A 229 -5.02 14.77 -10.37
N SER A 230 -6.01 15.48 -9.84
CA SER A 230 -7.42 15.13 -10.02
C SER A 230 -8.10 16.22 -10.83
N PHE A 231 -8.76 15.82 -11.91
CA PHE A 231 -9.60 16.71 -12.70
C PHE A 231 -11.01 16.15 -12.68
N TYR A 232 -11.99 16.99 -12.33
CA TYR A 232 -13.35 16.50 -12.14
C TYR A 232 -14.40 17.49 -12.61
N TRP A 233 -15.56 16.92 -12.93
CA TRP A 233 -16.78 17.64 -13.27
C TRP A 233 -17.87 17.20 -12.32
N GLU A 234 -18.55 18.15 -11.71
CA GLU A 234 -19.66 17.89 -10.82
C GLU A 234 -20.90 18.62 -11.32
N PHE A 235 -21.93 17.85 -11.63
CA PHE A 235 -23.26 18.37 -11.92
C PHE A 235 -24.06 18.38 -10.62
N TYR A 236 -24.29 19.55 -10.04
CA TYR A 236 -24.98 19.68 -8.75
C TYR A 236 -26.41 20.22 -8.93
N LYS A 237 -27.32 19.80 -8.04
CA LYS A 237 -28.76 20.17 -8.04
C LYS A 237 -29.52 19.69 -9.30
N ILE A 238 -29.26 18.48 -9.78
CA ILE A 238 -29.97 17.91 -10.95
C ILE A 238 -31.42 17.52 -10.60
N LEU A 239 -31.62 16.79 -9.50
CA LEU A 239 -32.94 16.34 -9.02
C LEU A 239 -32.98 16.45 -7.50
N TYR A 240 -33.86 17.29 -6.95
CA TYR A 240 -34.07 17.45 -5.49
C TYR A 240 -32.80 17.71 -4.67
N GLY A 241 -31.77 18.32 -5.27
CA GLY A 241 -30.49 18.60 -4.60
C GLY A 241 -29.42 17.52 -4.78
N ALA A 242 -29.70 16.44 -5.53
CA ALA A 242 -28.69 15.45 -5.88
C ALA A 242 -27.54 16.08 -6.69
N SER A 243 -26.31 15.64 -6.40
CA SER A 243 -25.12 15.95 -7.19
C SER A 243 -24.50 14.68 -7.75
N PHE A 244 -23.95 14.81 -8.96
CA PHE A 244 -23.25 13.75 -9.66
C PHE A 244 -21.84 14.23 -10.00
N LYS A 245 -20.83 13.52 -9.50
CA LYS A 245 -19.42 13.85 -9.71
C LYS A 245 -18.75 12.80 -10.58
N ILE A 246 -18.13 13.25 -11.66
CA ILE A 246 -17.24 12.49 -12.53
C ILE A 246 -15.83 12.95 -12.19
N ALA A 247 -15.01 12.04 -11.65
CA ALA A 247 -13.62 12.29 -11.26
C ALA A 247 -12.71 11.25 -11.91
#